data_AF-A0A1W9U181-F1
#
_entry.id   AF-A0A1W9U181-F1
#
_cell.length_a   1.000
_cell.length_b   1.000
_cell.length_c   1.000
_cell.angle_alpha   90.00
_cell.angle_beta   90.00
_cell.angle_gamma   90.00
#
_symmetry.space_group_name_H-M   'P 1'
#
loop_
_entity.id
_entity.type
_entity.pdbx_description
1 polymer ?
#
loop_
_entity_poly.entity_id
_entity_poly.type
_entity_poly.pdbx_seq_one_letter_code
_entity_poly.pdbx_strand_id
1 'polypeptide(L)' 'MKELIDYIAKALKEDLGKVIGKQGRTAKAMRTILSAASAKLKKRSVLEILE' A
#
# COMPACT_ATOMS: atom_id res chain seq x y z
N MET A 1 7.32 20.91 6.34
CA MET A 1 7.82 19.64 5.76
C MET A 1 6.94 18.48 6.24
N LYS A 2 5.67 18.51 5.86
CA LYS A 2 4.64 17.47 6.02
C LYS A 2 3.91 17.53 4.67
N GLU A 3 3.69 16.46 3.92
CA GLU A 3 2.83 15.34 4.29
C GLU A 3 3.30 14.05 3.60
N LEU A 4 3.72 13.07 4.40
CA LEU A 4 3.69 11.66 4.01
C LEU A 4 2.27 11.19 4.33
N ILE A 5 1.51 10.77 3.33
CA ILE A 5 0.21 10.13 3.59
C ILE A 5 0.49 8.63 3.70
N ASP A 6 0.55 8.14 4.93
CA ASP A 6 0.65 6.71 5.19
C ASP A 6 -0.73 6.07 5.01
N TYR A 7 -0.80 5.14 4.05
CA TYR A 7 -1.99 4.31 3.87
C TYR A 7 -1.71 2.99 4.58
N ILE A 8 -2.38 2.80 5.71
CA ILE A 8 -2.24 1.59 6.52
C ILE A 8 -3.32 0.61 6.10
N ALA A 9 -2.92 -0.51 5.52
CA ALA A 9 -3.81 -1.64 5.28
C ALA A 9 -3.80 -2.55 6.52
N LYS A 10 -4.85 -2.48 7.34
CA LYS A 10 -5.11 -3.47 8.39
C LYS A 10 -6.00 -4.57 7.82
N ALA A 11 -5.45 -5.77 7.72
CA ALA A 11 -6.19 -6.96 7.37
C ALA A 11 -6.25 -7.89 8.60
N LEU A 12 -7.31 -8.68 8.72
CA LEU A 12 -7.29 -9.82 9.63
C LEU A 12 -6.18 -10.77 9.18
N LYS A 13 -5.53 -11.48 10.13
CA LYS A 13 -4.44 -12.43 9.81
C LYS A 13 -4.82 -13.42 8.71
N GLU A 14 -6.07 -13.82 8.64
CA GLU A 14 -6.64 -14.72 7.64
C GLU A 14 -6.76 -14.11 6.22
N ASP A 15 -6.80 -12.78 6.10
CA ASP A 15 -6.89 -12.06 4.83
C ASP A 15 -5.53 -11.56 4.32
N LEU A 16 -4.50 -11.61 5.17
CA LEU A 16 -3.15 -11.13 4.86
C LEU A 16 -2.58 -11.84 3.62
N GLY A 17 -2.81 -13.15 3.49
CA GLY A 17 -2.41 -13.92 2.30
C GLY A 17 -3.14 -13.48 1.02
N LYS A 18 -4.41 -13.05 1.13
CA LYS A 18 -5.19 -12.55 -0.01
C LYS A 18 -4.71 -11.16 -0.44
N VAL A 19 -4.39 -10.30 0.53
CA VAL A 19 -3.91 -8.92 0.29
C VAL A 19 -2.49 -8.90 -0.28
N ILE A 20 -1.57 -9.73 0.24
CA ILE A 20 -0.22 -9.87 -0.32
C ILE A 20 -0.31 -10.53 -1.70
N GLY A 21 -1.12 -11.56 -1.83
CA GLY A 21 -1.22 -12.38 -3.03
C GLY A 21 0.02 -13.24 -3.27
N LYS A 22 -0.05 -14.14 -4.26
CA LYS A 22 1.07 -15.05 -4.58
C LYS A 22 2.33 -14.24 -4.93
N GLN A 23 3.40 -14.46 -4.16
CA GLN A 23 4.69 -13.75 -4.26
C GLN A 23 4.60 -12.22 -4.08
N GLY A 24 3.57 -11.71 -3.40
CA GLY A 24 3.44 -10.27 -3.20
C GLY A 24 2.96 -9.49 -4.43
N ARG A 25 2.48 -10.17 -5.48
CA ARG A 25 2.05 -9.52 -6.74
C ARG A 25 0.92 -8.52 -6.52
N THR A 26 -0.04 -8.84 -5.66
CA THR A 26 -1.17 -7.94 -5.33
C THR A 26 -0.67 -6.71 -4.59
N ALA A 27 0.11 -6.90 -3.52
CA ALA A 27 0.71 -5.78 -2.77
C ALA A 27 1.61 -4.90 -3.67
N LYS A 28 2.32 -5.48 -4.64
CA LYS A 28 3.13 -4.72 -5.59
C LYS A 28 2.28 -3.89 -6.54
N ALA A 29 1.19 -4.45 -7.09
CA ALA A 29 0.24 -3.70 -7.91
C ALA A 29 -0.39 -2.53 -7.12
N MET A 30 -0.79 -2.77 -5.87
CA MET A 30 -1.32 -1.72 -4.99
C MET A 30 -0.30 -0.59 -4.79
N ARG A 31 0.98 -0.90 -4.54
CA ARG A 31 2.05 0.11 -4.43
C ARG A 31 2.23 0.91 -5.71
N THR A 32 2.17 0.27 -6.88
CA THR A 32 2.27 0.97 -8.17
C THR A 32 1.13 1.97 -8.35
N ILE A 33 -0.10 1.57 -8.03
CA ILE A 33 -1.27 2.45 -8.08
C ILE A 33 -1.11 3.61 -7.09
N LEU A 34 -0.69 3.32 -5.86
CA LEU A 34 -0.47 4.32 -4.82
C LEU A 34 0.56 5.37 -5.27
N SER A 35 1.69 4.92 -5.83
CA SER A 35 2.75 5.80 -6.36
C SER A 35 2.25 6.66 -7.53
N ALA A 36 1.44 6.11 -8.43
CA ALA A 36 0.87 6.87 -9.54
C ALA A 36 -0.13 7.93 -9.06
N ALA A 37 -0.99 7.57 -8.09
CA ALA A 37 -1.96 8.49 -7.51
C ALA A 37 -1.28 9.63 -6.73
N SER A 38 -0.24 9.31 -5.96
CA SER A 38 0.47 10.29 -5.15
C SER A 38 1.41 11.18 -5.96
N ALA A 39 1.92 10.70 -7.10
CA ALA A 39 2.60 11.54 -8.09
C ALA A 39 1.71 12.70 -8.57
N LYS A 40 0.41 12.45 -8.84
CA LYS A 40 -0.55 13.50 -9.22
C LYS A 40 -0.79 14.50 -8.09
N LEU A 41 -0.80 14.04 -6.85
CA LEU A 41 -1.01 14.88 -5.67
C LEU A 41 0.27 15.58 -5.19
N LYS A 42 1.44 15.31 -5.81
CA LYS A 42 2.76 15.73 -5.34
C LYS A 42 3.02 15.39 -3.86
N LYS A 43 2.46 14.29 -3.40
CA LYS A 43 2.64 13.77 -2.04
C LYS A 43 3.45 12.48 -2.10
N ARG A 44 4.17 12.17 -1.02
CA ARG A 44 4.76 10.84 -0.86
C ARG A 44 3.76 9.95 -0.14
N SER A 45 3.60 8.73 -0.61
CA SER A 45 2.70 7.74 -0.03
C SER A 45 3.38 6.38 0.05
N VAL A 46 3.24 5.70 1.18
CA VAL A 46 3.78 4.36 1.43
C VAL A 46 2.63 3.44 1.81
N LEU A 47 2.66 2.21 1.29
CA LEU A 47 1.74 1.14 1.69
C LEU A 47 2.42 0.27 2.75
N GLU A 48 1.94 0.36 3.98
CA GLU A 48 2.29 -0.55 5.07
C GLU A 48 1.20 -1.60 5.26
N ILE A 49 1.63 -2.86 5.33
CA ILE A 49 0.78 -4.01 5.66
C ILE A 49 1.24 -4.44 7.05
N LEU A 50 0.37 -4.28 8.04
CA LEU A 50 0.64 -4.64 9.44
C LEU A 50 0.00 -6.00 9.75
N GLU A 51 0.67 -6.81 10.58
CA GLU A 51 0.19 -8.11 11.09
C GLU A 51 -0.68 -7.97 12.35
#